data_AF-A0AAW7YZT9-F1
#
_entry.id   AF-A0AAW7YZT9-F1
#
_cell.length_a   1.000
_cell.length_b   1.000
_cell.length_c   1.000
_cell.angle_alpha   90.00
_cell.angle_beta   90.00
_cell.angle_gamma   90.00
#
_symmetry.space_group_name_H-M   'P 1'
#
loop_
_entity.id
_entity.type
_entity.pdbx_description
1 polymer ?
#
loop_
_entity_poly.entity_id
_entity_poly.type
_entity_poly.pdbx_seq_one_letter_code
_entity_poly.pdbx_strand_id
1 'polypeptide(L)'
;MPPCFLSSLKAPLACIKTRRHQGYALRFLSLCLFVIFISSAHAVTYKINGVKQDKLKDNVRLHLNNLDVETELLNDPFWQDEVIATVATAVQPFGYYNSDATVEVTEDDEVVVTVSLNDPLLVSKVTREIIGVGREDNDFRSRFNGFSLKEGDVLNQPVYESFKSSMFNYALSHGYFDFYWQATRLDLVREEKEANILLIAQSGSRYNFGKLKFIGEDKAKAIIERLTPFEEGEPYSSAKLSDFNRSLNQSGYFNRVIARPVVSDAEGLNVPIEVSLAHRPRDAFDVSIGAATDTGPRVTLGWERPWVNDRGHSISSDIFISQPEQSVTADYRIPMQNITKDYVSFEAGYQFIEYSNTSIESETLSLAAHRYFQEDNSPWQHDGSITYLRETYDQGDTDNTTTSLILPGYSITYITKDNDLNINNGNYFQFLAQAGRDNLGSDINIVKSVLEGMVIRTFSDVHRVSIRGELGAIKTNDFSQVPTSLRFYAGGDQSVRGFDYREISPTDDVIDPETGDTVTDAIGGKYLATASVEYAYRIAQNWRIAAFTDAGTATNDLDTTLTYSVGSGFHWLSPIGPVRVYVARGFAPDEKTWQLHLMLGPEL
;
A
#
# COMPACT_ATOMS: atom_id res chain seq x y z
N MET A 1 18.58 23.77 -34.60
CA MET A 1 19.42 24.60 -35.50
C MET A 1 18.60 25.80 -35.95
N PRO A 2 19.19 27.00 -36.14
CA PRO A 2 20.62 27.27 -36.20
C PRO A 2 21.19 28.07 -34.99
N PRO A 3 22.52 28.04 -34.80
CA PRO A 3 23.25 28.54 -33.62
C PRO A 3 24.13 29.76 -33.92
N CYS A 4 24.61 30.45 -32.88
CA CYS A 4 25.69 31.45 -32.85
C CYS A 4 25.81 31.95 -31.38
N PHE A 5 26.94 32.11 -30.67
CA PHE A 5 28.34 32.38 -30.99
C PHE A 5 29.26 31.95 -29.81
N LEU A 6 30.53 31.67 -30.15
CA LEU A 6 31.82 31.68 -29.41
C LEU A 6 31.92 32.63 -28.20
N SER A 7 32.93 32.63 -27.32
CA SER A 7 34.03 31.76 -26.86
C SER A 7 34.87 32.62 -25.90
N SER A 8 35.54 32.00 -24.94
CA SER A 8 36.82 32.42 -24.31
C SER A 8 36.94 33.79 -23.62
N LEU A 9 37.36 33.74 -22.34
CA LEU A 9 38.47 34.58 -21.86
C LEU A 9 39.13 33.93 -20.63
N LYS A 10 40.43 33.63 -20.78
CA LYS A 10 41.36 33.16 -19.75
C LYS A 10 42.39 34.27 -19.48
N ALA A 11 42.50 34.66 -18.19
CA ALA A 11 43.70 35.06 -17.44
C ALA A 11 44.40 36.41 -17.78
N PRO A 12 45.42 36.91 -17.01
CA PRO A 12 46.02 36.43 -15.73
C PRO A 12 46.50 37.51 -14.69
N LEU A 13 47.06 37.04 -13.54
CA LEU A 13 48.14 37.62 -12.66
C LEU A 13 47.81 38.84 -11.76
N ALA A 14 48.29 39.04 -10.52
CA ALA A 14 49.27 38.41 -9.60
C ALA A 14 49.03 38.98 -8.17
N CYS A 15 48.98 38.18 -7.09
CA CYS A 15 50.07 37.79 -6.16
C CYS A 15 50.46 38.84 -5.07
N ILE A 16 50.34 38.45 -3.78
CA ILE A 16 51.24 38.71 -2.63
C ILE A 16 50.67 37.92 -1.41
N LYS A 17 51.22 36.73 -1.12
CA LYS A 17 52.12 36.35 0.01
C LYS A 17 51.48 36.33 1.41
N THR A 18 51.13 35.15 1.95
CA THR A 18 51.89 34.23 2.84
C THR A 18 51.67 34.44 4.35
N ARG A 19 51.11 33.43 5.04
CA ARG A 19 51.87 32.54 5.97
C ARG A 19 51.01 31.40 6.53
N ARG A 20 51.64 30.21 6.52
CA ARG A 20 51.25 28.95 7.18
C ARG A 20 51.22 29.11 8.71
N HIS A 21 50.35 28.36 9.38
CA HIS A 21 50.76 27.40 10.40
C HIS A 21 49.75 26.24 10.51
N GLN A 22 50.31 25.03 10.48
CA GLN A 22 49.64 23.76 10.78
C GLN A 22 49.50 23.57 12.30
N GLY A 23 48.51 22.79 12.72
CA GLY A 23 48.46 22.22 14.08
C GLY A 23 47.14 21.50 14.37
N TYR A 24 47.17 20.17 14.31
CA TYR A 24 46.07 19.27 14.63
C TYR A 24 45.71 19.26 16.13
N ALA A 25 44.41 19.08 16.39
CA ALA A 25 43.77 18.27 17.45
C ALA A 25 44.16 18.49 18.94
N LEU A 26 43.20 18.97 19.74
CA LEU A 26 42.66 18.21 20.88
C LEU A 26 41.38 18.88 21.46
N ARG A 27 40.29 18.11 21.43
CA ARG A 27 39.23 17.91 22.43
C ARG A 27 39.02 18.91 23.60
N PHE A 28 37.73 19.22 23.78
CA PHE A 28 37.02 19.60 25.02
C PHE A 28 37.24 21.02 25.58
N LEU A 29 36.20 21.86 25.53
CA LEU A 29 35.33 22.26 26.66
C LEU A 29 34.72 23.67 26.45
N SER A 30 33.42 23.81 26.75
CA SER A 30 32.65 25.05 26.98
C SER A 30 32.39 25.94 25.76
N LEU A 31 31.21 25.94 25.12
CA LEU A 31 29.89 26.35 25.64
C LEU A 31 29.86 27.81 26.13
N CYS A 32 29.40 28.72 25.27
CA CYS A 32 28.64 29.94 25.56
C CYS A 32 27.91 30.32 24.26
N LEU A 33 26.64 29.94 24.16
CA LEU A 33 25.47 30.79 24.46
C LEU A 33 25.16 31.77 23.31
N PHE A 34 24.36 31.30 22.36
CA PHE A 34 23.33 32.14 21.75
C PHE A 34 22.00 31.54 22.19
N VAL A 35 21.46 32.07 23.29
CA VAL A 35 20.17 31.67 23.85
C VAL A 35 19.10 32.29 22.96
N ILE A 36 18.43 31.45 22.18
CA ILE A 36 17.07 31.75 21.73
C ILE A 36 16.20 31.46 22.94
N PHE A 37 15.74 32.51 23.62
CA PHE A 37 14.66 32.38 24.61
C PHE A 37 13.40 32.01 23.83
N ILE A 38 13.16 30.71 23.69
CA ILE A 38 11.81 30.20 23.53
C ILE A 38 11.26 30.23 24.96
N SER A 39 10.44 31.23 25.28
CA SER A 39 9.59 31.14 26.46
C SER A 39 8.68 29.95 26.23
N SER A 40 9.04 28.81 26.83
CA SER A 40 8.10 27.71 27.02
C SER A 40 7.05 28.21 27.99
N ALA A 41 5.95 28.76 27.48
CA ALA A 41 4.74 28.94 28.27
C ALA A 41 4.41 27.55 28.84
N HIS A 42 4.59 27.38 30.16
CA HIS A 42 4.24 26.15 30.82
C HIS A 42 2.71 26.11 30.82
N ALA A 43 2.12 25.22 30.02
CA ALA A 43 0.69 25.00 30.04
C ALA A 43 0.29 24.59 31.47
N VAL A 44 -0.63 25.33 32.07
CA VAL A 44 -1.11 25.07 33.43
C VAL A 44 -1.69 23.65 33.49
N THR A 45 -1.22 22.85 34.44
CA THR A 45 -1.75 21.51 34.66
C THR A 45 -2.77 21.54 35.77
N TYR A 46 -4.04 21.36 35.42
CA TYR A 46 -5.16 21.38 36.37
C TYR A 46 -5.42 20.01 36.99
N LYS A 47 -5.45 19.95 38.32
CA LYS A 47 -5.90 18.79 39.09
C LYS A 47 -7.36 18.93 39.47
N ILE A 48 -8.20 18.15 38.80
CA ILE A 48 -9.66 18.22 38.96
C ILE A 48 -10.13 17.21 40.02
N ASN A 49 -10.73 17.72 41.09
CA ASN A 49 -11.34 16.97 42.19
C ASN A 49 -12.88 17.08 42.15
N GLY A 50 -13.59 16.12 42.74
CA GLY A 50 -15.05 16.13 42.85
C GLY A 50 -15.82 15.57 41.64
N VAL A 51 -15.16 15.38 40.50
CA VAL A 51 -15.74 14.74 39.30
C VAL A 51 -15.28 13.29 39.18
N LYS A 52 -16.22 12.33 39.32
CA LYS A 52 -15.93 10.88 39.24
C LYS A 52 -16.01 10.31 37.83
N GLN A 53 -16.79 10.90 36.92
CA GLN A 53 -16.98 10.38 35.56
C GLN A 53 -15.85 10.85 34.65
N ASP A 54 -15.13 9.92 34.02
CA ASP A 54 -13.97 10.23 33.18
C ASP A 54 -14.31 11.20 32.04
N LYS A 55 -15.40 10.95 31.29
CA LYS A 55 -15.83 11.84 30.19
C LYS A 55 -16.09 13.28 30.62
N LEU A 56 -16.69 13.45 31.80
CA LEU A 56 -16.98 14.77 32.36
C LEU A 56 -15.68 15.44 32.82
N LYS A 57 -14.80 14.69 33.47
CA LYS A 57 -13.48 15.16 33.92
C LYS A 57 -12.60 15.58 32.75
N ASP A 58 -12.61 14.82 31.66
CA ASP A 58 -11.90 15.14 30.43
C ASP A 58 -12.48 16.38 29.75
N ASN A 59 -13.81 16.54 29.73
CA ASN A 59 -14.43 17.74 29.18
C ASN A 59 -14.04 19.00 29.99
N VAL A 60 -14.05 18.93 31.32
CA VAL A 60 -13.58 20.02 32.19
C VAL A 60 -12.11 20.34 31.90
N ARG A 61 -11.24 19.32 31.80
CA ARG A 61 -9.82 19.53 31.48
C ARG A 61 -9.62 20.20 30.14
N LEU A 62 -10.35 19.79 29.10
CA LEU A 62 -10.26 20.39 27.76
C LEU A 62 -10.67 21.88 27.77
N HIS A 63 -11.72 22.23 28.50
CA HIS A 63 -12.15 23.64 28.61
C HIS A 63 -11.11 24.47 29.36
N LEU A 64 -10.57 23.95 30.46
CA LEU A 64 -9.53 24.64 31.24
C LEU A 64 -8.23 24.82 30.47
N ASN A 65 -7.80 23.82 29.70
CA ASN A 65 -6.58 23.92 28.88
C ASN A 65 -6.70 24.95 27.72
N ASN A 66 -7.92 25.37 27.37
CA ASN A 66 -8.16 26.43 26.38
C ASN A 66 -8.08 27.84 27.01
N LEU A 67 -7.99 27.96 28.34
CA LEU A 67 -7.69 29.22 28.99
C LEU A 67 -6.19 29.50 28.85
N ASP A 68 -5.85 30.49 28.04
CA ASP A 68 -4.47 30.95 27.86
C ASP A 68 -4.07 31.86 29.04
N VAL A 69 -3.73 31.24 30.17
CA VAL A 69 -3.39 31.92 31.42
C VAL A 69 -2.15 31.29 32.05
N GLU A 70 -1.27 32.11 32.59
CA GLU A 70 -0.09 31.67 33.35
C GLU A 70 -0.47 31.35 34.81
N THR A 71 0.19 30.37 35.42
CA THR A 71 -0.12 29.92 36.81
C THR A 71 -0.11 31.08 37.82
N GLU A 72 0.80 32.03 37.64
CA GLU A 72 0.99 33.19 38.52
C GLU A 72 -0.25 34.10 38.59
N LEU A 73 -1.03 34.16 37.49
CA LEU A 73 -2.22 34.99 37.36
C LEU A 73 -3.47 34.33 37.99
N LEU A 74 -3.42 33.04 38.34
CA LEU A 74 -4.55 32.31 38.96
C LEU A 74 -4.77 32.66 40.43
N ASN A 75 -3.93 33.53 41.01
CA ASN A 75 -4.19 34.20 42.28
C ASN A 75 -5.05 35.46 42.13
N ASP A 76 -5.25 35.97 40.91
CA ASP A 76 -6.12 37.11 40.64
C ASP A 76 -7.60 36.68 40.68
N PRO A 77 -8.48 37.37 41.43
CA PRO A 77 -9.91 37.08 41.47
C PRO A 77 -10.57 36.97 40.10
N PHE A 78 -10.15 37.79 39.12
CA PHE A 78 -10.69 37.75 37.76
C PHE A 78 -10.46 36.38 37.10
N TRP A 79 -9.24 35.85 37.20
CA TRP A 79 -8.90 34.56 36.58
C TRP A 79 -9.49 33.38 37.36
N GLN A 80 -9.65 33.51 38.68
CA GLN A 80 -10.40 32.52 39.46
C GLN A 80 -11.86 32.46 39.03
N ASP A 81 -12.51 33.61 38.85
CA ASP A 81 -13.88 33.70 38.34
C ASP A 81 -13.98 33.11 36.92
N GLU A 82 -13.00 33.35 36.05
CA GLU A 82 -12.96 32.80 34.69
C GLU A 82 -12.81 31.27 34.69
N VAL A 83 -11.95 30.71 35.54
CA VAL A 83 -11.82 29.26 35.71
C VAL A 83 -13.13 28.67 36.24
N ILE A 84 -13.77 29.30 37.22
CA ILE A 84 -15.06 28.85 37.78
C ILE A 84 -16.15 28.87 36.70
N ALA A 85 -16.25 29.95 35.93
CA ALA A 85 -17.20 30.08 34.82
C ALA A 85 -16.94 29.03 33.71
N THR A 86 -15.67 28.74 33.45
CA THR A 86 -15.24 27.71 32.48
C THR A 86 -15.64 26.31 32.94
N VAL A 87 -15.43 25.97 34.21
CA VAL A 87 -15.87 24.70 34.79
C VAL A 87 -17.40 24.58 34.72
N ALA A 88 -18.12 25.62 35.13
CA ALA A 88 -19.59 25.63 35.08
C ALA A 88 -20.09 25.37 33.65
N THR A 89 -19.48 26.01 32.65
CA THR A 89 -19.80 25.78 31.22
C THR A 89 -19.46 24.36 30.79
N ALA A 90 -18.35 23.80 31.24
CA ALA A 90 -17.90 22.46 30.86
C ALA A 90 -18.79 21.34 31.40
N VAL A 91 -19.47 21.54 32.54
CA VAL A 91 -20.30 20.48 33.13
C VAL A 91 -21.79 20.57 32.73
N GLN A 92 -22.24 21.73 32.24
CA GLN A 92 -23.61 21.95 31.76
C GLN A 92 -24.09 20.94 30.70
N PRO A 93 -23.30 20.57 29.67
CA PRO A 93 -23.72 19.58 28.67
C PRO A 93 -24.04 18.20 29.27
N PHE A 94 -23.56 17.92 30.48
CA PHE A 94 -23.79 16.67 31.21
C PHE A 94 -24.86 16.81 32.32
N GLY A 95 -25.67 17.88 32.25
CA GLY A 95 -26.84 18.08 33.09
C GLY A 95 -26.57 18.88 34.37
N TYR A 96 -25.33 19.24 34.68
CA TYR A 96 -24.96 19.90 35.93
C TYR A 96 -25.00 21.44 35.81
N TYR A 97 -26.22 22.00 35.74
CA TYR A 97 -26.44 23.43 35.55
C TYR A 97 -26.28 24.29 36.82
N ASN A 98 -26.32 23.65 37.99
CA ASN A 98 -26.24 24.32 39.28
C ASN A 98 -24.92 23.98 39.98
N SER A 99 -23.83 23.80 39.24
CA SER A 99 -22.53 23.39 39.78
C SER A 99 -21.75 24.58 40.36
N ASP A 100 -20.91 24.29 41.36
CA ASP A 100 -19.95 25.22 41.95
C ASP A 100 -18.52 24.71 41.74
N ALA A 101 -17.57 25.63 41.67
CA ALA A 101 -16.15 25.29 41.62
C ALA A 101 -15.34 26.23 42.49
N THR A 102 -14.23 25.73 43.03
CA THR A 102 -13.20 26.54 43.68
C THR A 102 -11.85 26.21 43.07
N VAL A 103 -10.96 27.20 43.06
CA VAL A 103 -9.61 27.10 42.50
C VAL A 103 -8.63 27.46 43.60
N GLU A 104 -7.62 26.62 43.78
CA GLU A 104 -6.56 26.83 44.75
C GLU A 104 -5.21 26.55 44.08
N VAL A 105 -4.29 27.50 44.19
CA VAL A 105 -2.90 27.33 43.72
C VAL A 105 -2.07 26.92 44.94
N THR A 106 -1.47 25.73 44.90
CA THR A 106 -0.67 25.21 46.03
C THR A 106 0.73 25.84 46.06
N GLU A 107 1.46 25.64 47.17
CA GLU A 107 2.84 26.11 47.32
C GLU A 107 3.82 25.50 46.29
N ASP A 108 3.44 24.39 45.62
CA ASP A 108 4.22 23.72 44.57
C ASP A 108 3.79 24.14 43.14
N ASP A 109 3.10 25.28 42.99
CA ASP A 109 2.51 25.77 41.72
C ASP A 109 1.51 24.79 41.07
N GLU A 110 0.92 23.86 41.84
CA GLU A 110 -0.14 22.95 41.37
C GLU A 110 -1.51 23.64 41.47
N VAL A 111 -2.26 23.69 40.36
CA VAL A 111 -3.60 24.30 40.34
C VAL A 111 -4.65 23.23 40.59
N VAL A 112 -5.29 23.29 41.76
CA VAL A 112 -6.33 22.35 42.16
C VAL A 112 -7.70 22.99 41.95
N VAL A 113 -8.51 22.37 41.10
CA VAL A 113 -9.89 22.77 40.83
C VAL A 113 -10.83 21.77 41.50
N THR A 114 -11.53 22.21 42.54
CA THR A 114 -12.50 21.36 43.25
C THR A 114 -13.91 21.69 42.77
N VAL A 115 -14.57 20.71 42.15
CA VAL A 115 -15.89 20.88 41.54
C VAL A 115 -16.96 20.22 42.39
N SER A 116 -17.98 20.97 42.79
CA SER A 116 -19.23 20.44 43.33
C SER A 116 -20.29 20.46 42.23
N LEU A 117 -20.61 19.30 41.68
CA LEU A 117 -21.56 19.19 40.57
C LEU A 117 -23.01 19.53 40.96
N ASN A 118 -23.35 19.42 42.26
CA ASN A 118 -24.70 19.54 42.80
C ASN A 118 -25.71 18.64 42.05
N ASP A 119 -27.01 18.85 42.26
CA ASP A 119 -28.04 18.00 41.66
C ASP A 119 -28.13 18.25 40.13
N PRO A 120 -28.05 17.18 39.31
CA PRO A 120 -28.21 17.31 37.86
C PRO A 120 -29.65 17.58 37.46
N LEU A 121 -29.84 18.12 36.26
CA LEU A 121 -31.12 18.09 35.57
C LEU A 121 -31.43 16.65 35.16
N LEU A 122 -32.60 16.18 35.55
CA LEU A 122 -33.13 14.87 35.17
C LEU A 122 -34.10 15.02 34.00
N VAL A 123 -34.08 14.06 33.08
CA VAL A 123 -35.02 14.01 31.97
C VAL A 123 -36.41 13.69 32.52
N SER A 124 -37.32 14.66 32.45
CA SER A 124 -38.70 14.54 32.96
C SER A 124 -39.65 14.02 31.89
N LYS A 125 -39.49 14.47 30.64
CA LYS A 125 -40.31 14.03 29.52
C LYS A 125 -39.53 13.89 28.23
N VAL A 126 -39.75 12.79 27.52
CA VAL A 126 -39.24 12.57 26.15
C VAL A 126 -40.41 12.36 25.20
N THR A 127 -40.68 13.35 24.35
CA THR A 127 -41.67 13.26 23.29
C THR A 127 -40.94 13.12 21.96
N ARG A 128 -41.19 12.02 21.24
CA ARG A 128 -40.58 11.76 19.94
C ARG A 128 -41.60 11.24 18.95
N GLU A 129 -41.55 11.75 17.73
CA GLU A 129 -42.42 11.33 16.64
C GLU A 129 -41.65 11.37 15.33
N ILE A 130 -41.87 10.33 14.51
CA ILE A 130 -41.42 10.30 13.12
C ILE A 130 -42.63 10.24 12.21
N ILE A 131 -42.64 11.13 11.22
CA ILE A 131 -43.71 11.28 10.24
C ILE A 131 -43.14 10.97 8.84
N GLY A 132 -43.96 10.38 7.96
CA GLY A 132 -43.57 9.94 6.62
C GLY A 132 -43.14 8.46 6.55
N VAL A 133 -42.56 8.07 5.40
CA VAL A 133 -42.26 6.66 5.06
C VAL A 133 -41.26 6.01 6.02
N GLY A 134 -40.36 6.79 6.62
CA GLY A 134 -39.41 6.29 7.62
C GLY A 134 -40.07 5.72 8.89
N ARG A 135 -41.36 5.98 9.13
CA ARG A 135 -42.14 5.33 10.21
C ARG A 135 -42.46 3.87 9.90
N GLU A 136 -42.61 3.54 8.62
CA GLU A 136 -42.95 2.19 8.13
C GLU A 136 -41.68 1.36 7.86
N ASP A 137 -40.58 2.01 7.49
CA ASP A 137 -39.27 1.38 7.35
C ASP A 137 -38.75 0.86 8.71
N ASN A 138 -38.52 -0.45 8.78
CA ASN A 138 -38.13 -1.11 10.03
C ASN A 138 -36.77 -0.64 10.55
N ASP A 139 -35.80 -0.43 9.67
CA ASP A 139 -34.43 -0.07 10.06
C ASP A 139 -34.37 1.38 10.53
N PHE A 140 -35.04 2.28 9.80
CA PHE A 140 -35.17 3.68 10.18
C PHE A 140 -35.90 3.81 11.52
N ARG A 141 -37.06 3.15 11.66
CA ARG A 141 -37.84 3.17 12.90
C ARG A 141 -37.06 2.58 14.07
N SER A 142 -36.35 1.47 13.88
CA SER A 142 -35.53 0.85 14.93
C SER A 142 -34.46 1.82 15.43
N ARG A 143 -33.74 2.49 14.52
CA ARG A 143 -32.75 3.51 14.88
C ARG A 143 -33.35 4.71 15.58
N PHE A 144 -34.47 5.24 15.07
CA PHE A 144 -35.16 6.36 15.70
C PHE A 144 -35.66 6.02 17.12
N ASN A 145 -36.15 4.79 17.31
CA ASN A 145 -36.56 4.28 18.62
C ASN A 145 -35.37 4.00 19.56
N GLY A 146 -34.16 3.88 19.02
CA GLY A 146 -32.91 3.67 19.74
C GLY A 146 -32.36 4.89 20.48
N PHE A 147 -33.07 6.04 20.49
CA PHE A 147 -32.70 7.18 21.33
C PHE A 147 -32.57 6.76 22.80
N SER A 148 -31.39 7.01 23.39
CA SER A 148 -30.99 6.36 24.64
C SER A 148 -31.43 7.11 25.91
N LEU A 149 -31.70 8.42 25.85
CA LEU A 149 -32.17 9.17 27.00
C LEU A 149 -33.64 8.85 27.29
N LYS A 150 -33.91 8.44 28.52
CA LYS A 150 -35.24 8.10 29.04
C LYS A 150 -35.59 8.98 30.22
N GLU A 151 -36.87 8.96 30.58
CA GLU A 151 -37.35 9.58 31.81
C GLU A 151 -36.59 9.06 33.03
N GLY A 152 -36.13 9.97 33.89
CA GLY A 152 -35.31 9.69 35.07
C GLY A 152 -33.79 9.71 34.84
N ASP A 153 -33.32 9.71 33.60
CA ASP A 153 -31.88 9.79 33.30
C ASP A 153 -31.33 11.20 33.60
N VAL A 154 -30.05 11.29 33.95
CA VAL A 154 -29.33 12.56 33.97
C VAL A 154 -29.21 13.10 32.54
N LEU A 155 -29.55 14.37 32.33
CA LEU A 155 -29.45 15.01 31.02
C LEU A 155 -28.03 14.89 30.45
N ASN A 156 -27.93 14.44 29.20
CA ASN A 156 -26.68 14.41 28.46
C ASN A 156 -26.88 14.98 27.06
N GLN A 157 -26.51 16.24 26.86
CA GLN A 157 -26.67 16.95 25.59
C GLN A 157 -25.85 16.34 24.45
N PRO A 158 -24.59 15.88 24.66
CA PRO A 158 -23.87 15.14 23.62
C PRO A 158 -24.64 13.94 23.07
N VAL A 159 -25.38 13.20 23.91
CA VAL A 159 -26.23 12.09 23.46
C VAL A 159 -27.39 12.59 22.60
N TYR A 160 -28.04 13.70 22.98
CA TYR A 160 -29.11 14.32 22.20
C TYR A 160 -28.64 14.81 20.83
N GLU A 161 -27.53 15.54 20.76
CA GLU A 161 -27.00 16.07 19.49
C GLU A 161 -26.40 14.96 18.59
N SER A 162 -25.76 13.96 19.18
CA SER A 162 -25.25 12.79 18.46
C SER A 162 -26.41 11.99 17.84
N PHE A 163 -27.52 11.81 18.58
CA PHE A 163 -28.71 11.16 18.03
C PHE A 163 -29.28 11.93 16.83
N LYS A 164 -29.45 13.26 16.94
CA LYS A 164 -29.94 14.10 15.84
C LYS A 164 -29.07 13.99 14.59
N SER A 165 -27.75 14.09 14.78
CA SER A 165 -26.76 14.02 13.70
C SER A 165 -26.71 12.63 13.06
N SER A 166 -26.76 11.57 13.88
CA SER A 166 -26.76 10.19 13.38
C SER A 166 -28.01 9.86 12.57
N MET A 167 -29.19 10.35 12.98
CA MET A 167 -30.43 10.18 12.21
C MET A 167 -30.40 10.95 10.89
N PHE A 168 -29.89 12.19 10.89
CA PHE A 168 -29.71 12.97 9.66
C PHE A 168 -28.77 12.27 8.67
N ASN A 169 -27.62 11.78 9.14
CA ASN A 169 -26.67 11.04 8.32
C ASN A 169 -27.24 9.70 7.82
N TYR A 170 -28.00 9.00 8.66
CA TYR A 170 -28.68 7.77 8.29
C TYR A 170 -29.70 8.01 7.17
N ALA A 171 -30.51 9.06 7.32
CA ALA A 171 -31.50 9.46 6.32
C ALA A 171 -30.84 9.73 4.96
N LEU A 172 -29.81 10.59 4.92
CA LEU A 172 -29.09 10.90 3.68
C LEU A 172 -28.41 9.67 3.05
N SER A 173 -27.83 8.79 3.85
CA SER A 173 -27.16 7.58 3.35
C SER A 173 -28.11 6.53 2.76
N HIS A 174 -29.40 6.57 3.14
CA HIS A 174 -30.43 5.60 2.70
C HIS A 174 -31.45 6.20 1.73
N GLY A 175 -31.20 7.42 1.23
CA GLY A 175 -32.01 8.05 0.18
C GLY A 175 -33.18 8.88 0.69
N TYR A 176 -33.24 9.22 1.97
CA TYR A 176 -34.24 10.15 2.51
C TYR A 176 -33.71 11.59 2.40
N PHE A 177 -33.59 12.09 1.17
CA PHE A 177 -33.00 13.42 0.90
C PHE A 177 -33.83 14.59 1.43
N ASP A 178 -35.14 14.38 1.59
CA ASP A 178 -36.07 15.36 2.13
C ASP A 178 -36.20 15.27 3.66
N PHE A 179 -35.30 14.55 4.34
CA PHE A 179 -35.32 14.44 5.79
C PHE A 179 -35.00 15.78 6.46
N TYR A 180 -35.84 16.18 7.40
CA TYR A 180 -35.56 17.31 8.28
C TYR A 180 -36.21 17.14 9.65
N TRP A 181 -35.65 17.86 10.63
CA TRP A 181 -36.26 17.98 11.95
C TRP A 181 -37.36 19.04 11.91
N GLN A 182 -38.62 18.62 11.98
CA GLN A 182 -39.76 19.53 12.01
C GLN A 182 -39.83 20.32 13.31
N ALA A 183 -39.48 19.68 14.44
CA ALA A 183 -39.33 20.37 15.72
C ALA A 183 -38.29 19.65 16.58
N THR A 184 -37.33 20.41 17.09
CA THR A 184 -36.36 19.96 18.10
C THR A 184 -36.38 20.95 19.25
N ARG A 185 -36.68 20.50 20.47
CA ARG A 185 -36.67 21.34 21.66
C ARG A 185 -36.02 20.60 22.83
N LEU A 186 -35.20 21.33 23.58
CA LEU A 186 -34.62 20.91 24.84
C LEU A 186 -34.91 22.00 25.87
N ASP A 187 -36.01 21.84 26.62
CA ASP A 187 -36.42 22.80 27.64
C ASP A 187 -35.74 22.46 28.96
N LEU A 188 -34.95 23.39 29.50
CA LEU A 188 -34.16 23.23 30.72
C LEU A 188 -34.79 24.04 31.85
N VAL A 189 -35.40 23.37 32.84
CA VAL A 189 -36.05 24.00 33.98
C VAL A 189 -35.16 23.83 35.21
N ARG A 190 -34.26 24.81 35.44
CA ARG A 190 -33.21 24.70 36.46
C ARG A 190 -33.72 24.63 37.89
N GLU A 191 -34.81 25.35 38.19
CA GLU A 191 -35.41 25.38 39.54
C GLU A 191 -36.05 24.03 39.91
N GLU A 192 -36.74 23.41 38.95
CA GLU A 192 -37.37 22.10 39.11
C GLU A 192 -36.38 20.93 38.89
N LYS A 193 -35.17 21.23 38.39
CA LYS A 193 -34.12 20.26 38.02
C LYS A 193 -34.60 19.30 36.93
N GLU A 194 -35.39 19.81 36.00
CA GLU A 194 -36.00 19.02 34.94
C GLU A 194 -35.48 19.41 33.55
N ALA A 195 -35.43 18.43 32.66
CA ALA A 195 -35.18 18.60 31.23
C ALA A 195 -36.28 17.91 30.41
N ASN A 196 -36.89 18.65 29.49
CA ASN A 196 -37.92 18.12 28.59
C ASN A 196 -37.42 18.11 27.14
N ILE A 197 -37.54 16.95 26.50
CA ILE A 197 -37.03 16.70 25.14
C ILE A 197 -38.21 16.53 24.18
N LEU A 198 -38.20 17.29 23.08
CA LEU A 198 -39.10 17.13 21.94
C LEU A 198 -38.31 16.88 20.66
N LEU A 199 -38.62 15.79 19.97
CA LEU A 199 -37.99 15.37 18.72
C LEU A 199 -39.06 14.95 17.70
N ILE A 200 -39.45 15.85 16.80
CA ILE A 200 -40.36 15.57 15.69
C ILE A 200 -39.56 15.58 14.39
N ALA A 201 -39.46 14.44 13.72
CA ALA A 201 -38.76 14.28 12.45
C ALA A 201 -39.73 14.03 11.29
N GLN A 202 -39.45 14.68 10.16
CA GLN A 202 -40.09 14.37 8.88
C GLN A 202 -39.11 13.57 8.05
N SER A 203 -39.44 12.31 7.75
CA SER A 203 -38.58 11.42 6.97
C SER A 203 -38.59 11.70 5.48
N GLY A 204 -39.69 12.26 4.96
CA GLY A 204 -39.90 12.37 3.52
C GLY A 204 -40.10 11.01 2.85
N SER A 205 -39.87 10.95 1.54
CA SER A 205 -39.86 9.71 0.77
C SER A 205 -38.45 9.15 0.66
N ARG A 206 -38.36 7.83 0.49
CA ARG A 206 -37.10 7.16 0.15
C ARG A 206 -36.92 7.20 -1.36
N TYR A 207 -35.85 7.85 -1.79
CA TYR A 207 -35.47 7.93 -3.20
C TYR A 207 -34.77 6.66 -3.66
N ASN A 208 -34.83 6.43 -4.97
CA ASN A 208 -34.20 5.34 -5.69
C ASN A 208 -33.09 5.85 -6.60
N PHE A 209 -32.20 4.97 -7.01
CA PHE A 209 -31.25 5.25 -8.09
C PHE A 209 -32.00 5.50 -9.40
N GLY A 210 -31.71 6.63 -10.05
CA GLY A 210 -32.14 6.94 -11.41
C GLY A 210 -31.06 6.60 -12.43
N LYS A 211 -31.23 7.12 -13.66
CA LYS A 211 -30.30 6.91 -14.76
C LYS A 211 -28.93 7.55 -14.51
N LEU A 212 -27.89 6.94 -15.09
CA LEU A 212 -26.58 7.57 -15.20
C LEU A 212 -26.64 8.72 -16.21
N LYS A 213 -26.10 9.88 -15.83
CA LYS A 213 -25.99 11.08 -16.68
C LYS A 213 -24.52 11.45 -16.83
N PHE A 214 -23.98 11.31 -18.03
CA PHE A 214 -22.56 11.57 -18.29
C PHE A 214 -22.31 13.03 -18.64
N ILE A 215 -21.30 13.64 -17.99
CA ILE A 215 -20.75 14.93 -18.40
C ILE A 215 -19.44 14.66 -19.15
N GLY A 216 -19.46 14.74 -20.48
CA GLY A 216 -18.29 14.53 -21.34
C GLY A 216 -18.53 13.51 -22.46
N GLU A 217 -17.46 12.98 -23.05
CA GLU A 217 -17.54 11.96 -24.10
C GLU A 217 -18.06 10.61 -23.57
N ASP A 218 -18.95 9.97 -24.34
CA ASP A 218 -19.66 8.73 -23.97
C ASP A 218 -18.86 7.44 -24.21
N LYS A 219 -17.58 7.54 -24.60
CA LYS A 219 -16.78 6.39 -25.06
C LYS A 219 -16.55 5.33 -23.98
N ALA A 220 -16.64 5.70 -22.71
CA ALA A 220 -16.51 4.78 -21.58
C ALA A 220 -17.87 4.36 -20.98
N LYS A 221 -19.00 4.68 -21.60
CA LYS A 221 -20.32 4.35 -21.07
C LYS A 221 -20.48 2.86 -20.78
N ALA A 222 -20.13 2.01 -21.74
CA ALA A 222 -20.22 0.55 -21.57
C ALA A 222 -19.36 0.05 -20.40
N ILE A 223 -18.18 0.64 -20.20
CA ILE A 223 -17.29 0.34 -19.06
C ILE A 223 -17.95 0.78 -17.75
N ILE A 224 -18.49 1.99 -17.71
CA ILE A 224 -19.09 2.58 -16.50
C ILE A 224 -20.36 1.83 -16.11
N GLU A 225 -21.21 1.49 -17.08
CA GLU A 225 -22.40 0.67 -16.88
C GLU A 225 -22.03 -0.70 -16.31
N ARG A 226 -21.00 -1.37 -16.85
CA ARG A 226 -20.51 -2.66 -16.32
C ARG A 226 -19.97 -2.56 -14.88
N LEU A 227 -19.46 -1.40 -14.48
CA LEU A 227 -18.95 -1.15 -13.13
C LEU A 227 -20.04 -0.69 -12.13
N THR A 228 -21.28 -0.50 -12.58
CA THR A 228 -22.36 0.06 -11.75
C THR A 228 -22.95 -1.01 -10.82
N PRO A 229 -22.90 -0.86 -9.48
CA PRO A 229 -23.33 -1.88 -8.51
C PRO A 229 -24.82 -1.79 -8.13
N PHE A 230 -25.60 -1.00 -8.86
CA PHE A 230 -27.02 -0.74 -8.61
C PHE A 230 -27.80 -0.69 -9.91
N GLU A 231 -29.10 -0.97 -9.83
CA GLU A 231 -30.03 -0.88 -10.95
C GLU A 231 -30.91 0.37 -10.84
N GLU A 232 -31.41 0.86 -11.98
CA GLU A 232 -32.40 1.95 -11.98
C GLU A 232 -33.68 1.49 -11.27
N GLY A 233 -34.18 2.32 -10.35
CA GLY A 233 -35.35 2.04 -9.52
C GLY A 233 -35.06 1.33 -8.20
N GLU A 234 -33.83 0.84 -7.97
CA GLU A 234 -33.43 0.30 -6.67
C GLU A 234 -33.34 1.41 -5.60
N PRO A 235 -33.71 1.17 -4.32
CA PRO A 235 -33.52 2.16 -3.25
C PRO A 235 -32.09 2.71 -3.17
N TYR A 236 -31.96 4.03 -3.05
CA TYR A 236 -30.66 4.69 -3.00
C TYR A 236 -29.85 4.25 -1.77
N SER A 237 -28.54 4.09 -1.96
CA SER A 237 -27.57 3.81 -0.91
C SER A 237 -26.26 4.53 -1.16
N SER A 238 -25.80 5.33 -0.21
CA SER A 238 -24.48 5.97 -0.30
C SER A 238 -23.34 4.96 -0.29
N ALA A 239 -23.54 3.77 0.32
CA ALA A 239 -22.56 2.69 0.32
C ALA A 239 -22.33 2.17 -1.11
N LYS A 240 -23.40 1.84 -1.83
CA LYS A 240 -23.32 1.43 -3.24
C LYS A 240 -22.72 2.51 -4.14
N LEU A 241 -23.07 3.78 -3.92
CA LEU A 241 -22.45 4.89 -4.67
C LEU A 241 -20.95 5.03 -4.36
N SER A 242 -20.54 4.76 -3.12
CA SER A 242 -19.12 4.77 -2.73
C SER A 242 -18.36 3.61 -3.36
N ASP A 243 -18.98 2.43 -3.43
CA ASP A 243 -18.41 1.27 -4.12
C ASP A 243 -18.30 1.53 -5.63
N PHE A 244 -19.30 2.17 -6.23
CA PHE A 244 -19.25 2.60 -7.63
C PHE A 244 -18.08 3.54 -7.90
N ASN A 245 -17.93 4.59 -7.08
CA ASN A 245 -16.79 5.51 -7.18
C ASN A 245 -15.45 4.77 -7.00
N ARG A 246 -15.35 3.82 -6.08
CA ARG A 246 -14.14 3.02 -5.87
C ARG A 246 -13.81 2.17 -7.10
N SER A 247 -14.78 1.43 -7.64
CA SER A 247 -14.63 0.62 -8.85
C SER A 247 -14.22 1.46 -10.06
N LEU A 248 -14.80 2.64 -10.23
CA LEU A 248 -14.42 3.57 -11.30
C LEU A 248 -12.97 4.05 -11.15
N ASN A 249 -12.54 4.45 -9.95
CA ASN A 249 -11.17 4.92 -9.71
C ASN A 249 -10.14 3.78 -9.83
N GLN A 250 -10.48 2.58 -9.38
CA GLN A 250 -9.60 1.40 -9.45
C GLN A 250 -9.56 0.75 -10.84
N SER A 251 -10.49 1.09 -11.74
CA SER A 251 -10.55 0.54 -13.11
C SER A 251 -9.33 0.85 -13.97
N GLY A 252 -8.60 1.92 -13.64
CA GLY A 252 -7.44 2.35 -14.40
C GLY A 252 -7.76 2.98 -15.76
N TYR A 253 -9.02 3.35 -16.05
CA TYR A 253 -9.39 4.01 -17.32
C TYR A 253 -9.48 5.54 -17.24
N PHE A 254 -9.58 6.09 -16.03
CA PHE A 254 -9.86 7.50 -15.82
C PHE A 254 -8.74 8.14 -15.00
N ASN A 255 -8.30 9.33 -15.43
CA ASN A 255 -7.42 10.17 -14.63
C ASN A 255 -8.18 10.77 -13.44
N ARG A 256 -9.48 11.05 -13.64
CA ARG A 256 -10.40 11.50 -12.60
C ARG A 256 -11.80 11.03 -12.93
N VAL A 257 -12.52 10.50 -11.95
CA VAL A 257 -13.92 10.10 -12.11
C VAL A 257 -14.67 10.27 -10.79
N ILE A 258 -15.84 10.92 -10.86
CA ILE A 258 -16.70 11.16 -9.70
C ILE A 258 -18.14 10.95 -10.13
N ALA A 259 -18.85 10.09 -9.42
CA ALA A 259 -20.29 9.87 -9.52
C ALA A 259 -21.01 10.49 -8.32
N ARG A 260 -22.03 11.32 -8.56
CA ARG A 260 -22.80 12.02 -7.52
C ARG A 260 -24.31 12.00 -7.81
N PRO A 261 -25.17 11.94 -6.79
CA PRO A 261 -26.61 12.06 -6.97
C PRO A 261 -26.98 13.53 -7.19
N VAL A 262 -27.89 13.81 -8.12
CA VAL A 262 -28.39 15.16 -8.39
C VAL A 262 -29.88 15.20 -8.06
N VAL A 263 -30.20 15.42 -6.78
CA VAL A 263 -31.59 15.38 -6.26
C VAL A 263 -32.49 16.42 -6.92
N SER A 264 -31.94 17.58 -7.33
CA SER A 264 -32.70 18.62 -8.05
C SER A 264 -33.22 18.17 -9.41
N ASP A 265 -32.59 17.16 -10.01
CA ASP A 265 -32.93 16.62 -11.34
C ASP A 265 -33.75 15.31 -11.22
N ALA A 266 -34.28 14.99 -10.03
CA ALA A 266 -35.02 13.76 -9.80
C ALA A 266 -36.31 13.69 -10.64
N GLU A 267 -36.53 12.55 -11.31
CA GLU A 267 -37.79 12.23 -11.99
C GLU A 267 -38.65 11.40 -11.04
N GLY A 268 -39.57 12.06 -10.33
CA GLY A 268 -40.33 11.44 -9.25
C GLY A 268 -39.42 11.13 -8.07
N LEU A 269 -39.30 9.84 -7.70
CA LEU A 269 -38.40 9.39 -6.63
C LEU A 269 -37.06 8.83 -7.16
N ASN A 270 -36.81 8.89 -8.47
CA ASN A 270 -35.59 8.36 -9.07
C ASN A 270 -34.57 9.50 -9.23
N VAL A 271 -33.45 9.44 -8.50
CA VAL A 271 -32.39 10.46 -8.54
C VAL A 271 -31.34 10.09 -9.57
N PRO A 272 -31.13 10.89 -10.63
CA PRO A 272 -30.08 10.61 -11.59
C PRO A 272 -28.70 10.71 -10.93
N ILE A 273 -27.79 9.83 -11.36
CA ILE A 273 -26.40 9.82 -10.93
C ILE A 273 -25.55 10.47 -12.02
N GLU A 274 -25.06 11.66 -11.73
CA GLU A 274 -24.20 12.39 -12.63
C GLU A 274 -22.76 11.87 -12.51
N VAL A 275 -22.19 11.46 -13.64
CA VAL A 275 -20.81 10.96 -13.74
C VAL A 275 -19.97 11.99 -14.49
N SER A 276 -19.07 12.64 -13.77
CA SER A 276 -18.08 13.57 -14.32
C SER A 276 -16.73 12.86 -14.40
N LEU A 277 -16.13 12.83 -15.59
CA LEU A 277 -14.93 12.04 -15.84
C LEU A 277 -13.90 12.76 -16.72
N ALA A 278 -12.65 12.33 -16.59
CA ALA A 278 -11.55 12.63 -17.50
C ALA A 278 -10.81 11.32 -17.79
N HIS A 279 -10.74 10.93 -19.06
CA HIS A 279 -10.04 9.71 -19.48
C HIS A 279 -8.54 9.80 -19.17
N ARG A 280 -7.91 8.64 -18.92
CA ARG A 280 -6.45 8.55 -19.00
C ARG A 280 -5.99 8.89 -20.43
N PRO A 281 -4.76 9.41 -20.59
CA PRO A 281 -4.13 9.56 -21.89
C PRO A 281 -4.23 8.26 -22.70
N ARG A 282 -4.40 8.40 -24.02
CA ARG A 282 -4.52 7.24 -24.92
C ARG A 282 -3.29 6.34 -24.86
N ASP A 283 -2.11 6.93 -24.72
CA ASP A 283 -0.83 6.24 -24.66
C ASP A 283 -0.05 6.79 -23.46
N ALA A 284 0.45 5.89 -22.63
CA ALA A 284 1.34 6.15 -21.51
C ALA A 284 2.70 5.49 -21.80
N PHE A 285 3.76 6.15 -21.40
CA PHE A 285 5.13 5.68 -21.59
C PHE A 285 5.87 5.79 -20.27
N ASP A 286 6.53 4.69 -19.89
CA ASP A 286 7.24 4.56 -18.64
C ASP A 286 8.69 4.18 -18.90
N VAL A 287 9.62 4.78 -18.16
CA VAL A 287 11.05 4.49 -18.27
C VAL A 287 11.57 4.13 -16.89
N SER A 288 12.01 2.88 -16.73
CA SER A 288 12.60 2.38 -15.50
C SER A 288 14.10 2.17 -15.71
N ILE A 289 14.91 2.65 -14.78
CA ILE A 289 16.37 2.48 -14.80
C ILE A 289 16.77 1.75 -13.52
N GLY A 290 17.52 0.67 -13.67
CA GLY A 290 18.03 -0.15 -12.59
C GLY A 290 19.52 -0.42 -12.74
N ALA A 291 20.11 -0.97 -11.68
CA ALA A 291 21.40 -1.62 -11.77
C ALA A 291 21.44 -2.75 -10.74
N ALA A 292 22.02 -3.87 -11.14
CA ALA A 292 22.40 -4.92 -10.21
C ALA A 292 23.79 -5.46 -10.55
N THR A 293 24.39 -6.18 -9.62
CA THR A 293 25.74 -6.74 -9.78
C THR A 293 25.78 -7.90 -10.76
N ASP A 294 24.68 -8.65 -10.88
CA ASP A 294 24.52 -9.78 -11.79
C ASP A 294 24.20 -9.36 -13.24
N THR A 295 23.38 -8.32 -13.40
CA THR A 295 22.84 -7.87 -14.69
C THR A 295 23.45 -6.57 -15.20
N GLY A 296 24.25 -5.88 -14.37
CA GLY A 296 24.77 -4.56 -14.67
C GLY A 296 23.67 -3.49 -14.72
N PRO A 297 23.92 -2.36 -15.42
CA PRO A 297 22.89 -1.36 -15.69
C PRO A 297 21.76 -1.94 -16.55
N ARG A 298 20.51 -1.63 -16.21
CA ARG A 298 19.33 -2.09 -16.95
C ARG A 298 18.33 -0.96 -17.18
N VAL A 299 17.64 -1.01 -18.30
CA VAL A 299 16.60 -0.05 -18.68
C VAL A 299 15.37 -0.82 -19.15
N THR A 300 14.20 -0.43 -18.66
CA THR A 300 12.90 -0.88 -19.18
C THR A 300 12.18 0.29 -19.82
N LEU A 301 11.73 0.12 -21.06
CA LEU A 301 10.86 1.07 -21.77
C LEU A 301 9.47 0.44 -21.89
N GLY A 302 8.53 0.95 -21.12
CA GLY A 302 7.13 0.52 -21.15
C GLY A 302 6.28 1.45 -22.02
N TRP A 303 5.37 0.86 -22.78
CA TRP A 303 4.28 1.55 -23.46
C TRP A 303 2.96 0.87 -23.09
N GLU A 304 2.00 1.64 -22.57
CA GLU A 304 0.66 1.19 -22.26
C GLU A 304 -0.35 2.01 -23.06
N ARG A 305 -1.32 1.33 -23.68
CA ARG A 305 -2.58 1.91 -24.10
C ARG A 305 -3.69 1.34 -23.22
N PRO A 306 -4.14 2.09 -22.18
CA PRO A 306 -5.06 1.57 -21.16
C PRO A 306 -6.43 1.17 -21.70
N TRP A 307 -6.82 1.68 -22.88
CA TRP A 307 -8.04 1.27 -23.55
C TRP A 307 -7.91 1.41 -25.07
N VAL A 308 -8.24 0.34 -25.80
CA VAL A 308 -8.22 0.30 -27.28
C VAL A 308 -9.62 0.36 -27.89
N ASN A 309 -10.66 0.04 -27.11
CA ASN A 309 -12.06 0.01 -27.54
C ASN A 309 -13.00 0.33 -26.36
N ASP A 310 -14.29 0.42 -26.67
CA ASP A 310 -15.40 0.67 -25.73
C ASP A 310 -15.64 -0.49 -24.74
N ARG A 311 -15.06 -1.67 -24.98
CA ARG A 311 -15.12 -2.83 -24.07
C ARG A 311 -14.03 -2.81 -23.00
N GLY A 312 -13.11 -1.84 -23.05
CA GLY A 312 -12.04 -1.66 -22.07
C GLY A 312 -10.84 -2.60 -22.27
N HIS A 313 -10.67 -3.16 -23.47
CA HIS A 313 -9.46 -3.93 -23.77
C HIS A 313 -8.23 -3.00 -23.71
N SER A 314 -7.08 -3.51 -23.29
CA SER A 314 -5.83 -2.74 -23.23
C SER A 314 -4.72 -3.48 -23.96
N ILE A 315 -3.68 -2.74 -24.36
CA ILE A 315 -2.45 -3.32 -24.92
C ILE A 315 -1.25 -2.66 -24.27
N SER A 316 -0.25 -3.44 -23.92
CA SER A 316 1.04 -2.96 -23.42
C SER A 316 2.19 -3.64 -24.13
N SER A 317 3.36 -3.00 -24.09
CA SER A 317 4.61 -3.59 -24.52
C SER A 317 5.75 -3.05 -23.69
N ASP A 318 6.63 -3.96 -23.26
CA ASP A 318 7.82 -3.63 -22.49
C ASP A 318 9.06 -4.07 -23.27
N ILE A 319 10.05 -3.19 -23.35
CA ILE A 319 11.38 -3.49 -23.87
C ILE A 319 12.35 -3.42 -22.70
N PHE A 320 13.01 -4.53 -22.39
CA PHE A 320 14.02 -4.63 -21.35
C PHE A 320 15.40 -4.80 -21.96
N ILE A 321 16.36 -4.02 -21.48
CA ILE A 321 17.74 -4.05 -21.96
C ILE A 321 18.68 -4.00 -20.76
N SER A 322 19.55 -4.99 -20.65
CA SER A 322 20.67 -5.06 -19.73
C SER A 322 21.89 -5.64 -20.47
N GLN A 323 23.04 -5.75 -19.78
CA GLN A 323 24.23 -6.35 -20.39
C GLN A 323 23.98 -7.82 -20.82
N PRO A 324 23.51 -8.73 -19.95
CA PRO A 324 23.29 -10.13 -20.34
C PRO A 324 21.95 -10.39 -21.02
N GLU A 325 20.93 -9.56 -20.80
CA GLU A 325 19.56 -9.86 -21.22
C GLU A 325 18.95 -8.72 -22.03
N GLN A 326 18.32 -9.07 -23.16
CA GLN A 326 17.43 -8.19 -23.90
C GLN A 326 16.12 -8.91 -24.20
N SER A 327 14.99 -8.26 -23.91
CA SER A 327 13.68 -8.84 -24.18
C SER A 327 12.66 -7.80 -24.62
N VAL A 328 11.67 -8.26 -25.38
CA VAL A 328 10.48 -7.50 -25.75
C VAL A 328 9.26 -8.36 -25.47
N THR A 329 8.30 -7.76 -24.77
CA THR A 329 7.00 -8.38 -24.50
C THR A 329 5.88 -7.51 -25.05
N ALA A 330 4.79 -8.13 -25.46
CA ALA A 330 3.55 -7.47 -25.81
C ALA A 330 2.38 -8.25 -25.20
N ASP A 331 1.52 -7.55 -24.46
CA ASP A 331 0.33 -8.14 -23.83
C ASP A 331 -0.94 -7.46 -24.35
N TYR A 332 -1.94 -8.27 -24.70
CA TYR A 332 -3.28 -7.80 -25.03
C TYR A 332 -4.29 -8.33 -24.02
N ARG A 333 -4.85 -7.43 -23.21
CA ARG A 333 -5.76 -7.75 -22.11
C ARG A 333 -7.22 -7.46 -22.46
N ILE A 334 -8.09 -8.42 -22.13
CA ILE A 334 -9.53 -8.37 -22.32
C ILE A 334 -10.22 -8.52 -20.95
N PRO A 335 -10.83 -7.46 -20.41
CA PRO A 335 -11.59 -7.54 -19.15
C PRO A 335 -12.90 -8.30 -19.32
N MET A 336 -13.22 -9.17 -18.36
CA MET A 336 -14.43 -10.00 -18.34
C MET A 336 -15.56 -9.34 -17.50
N GLN A 337 -16.07 -9.99 -16.45
CA GLN A 337 -17.15 -9.42 -15.64
C GLN A 337 -16.61 -8.34 -14.70
N ASN A 338 -15.61 -8.69 -13.89
CA ASN A 338 -14.93 -7.75 -13.00
C ASN A 338 -13.65 -7.23 -13.66
N ILE A 339 -13.72 -6.04 -14.25
CA ILE A 339 -12.66 -5.47 -15.10
C ILE A 339 -11.26 -5.54 -14.47
N THR A 340 -11.16 -5.29 -13.17
CA THR A 340 -9.87 -5.21 -12.47
C THR A 340 -9.36 -6.57 -12.01
N LYS A 341 -10.27 -7.51 -11.70
CA LYS A 341 -9.96 -8.79 -11.05
C LYS A 341 -10.14 -10.01 -11.94
N ASP A 342 -10.72 -9.83 -13.12
CA ASP A 342 -11.21 -10.90 -13.97
C ASP A 342 -10.96 -10.53 -15.45
N TYR A 343 -9.93 -11.14 -16.04
CA TYR A 343 -9.53 -10.87 -17.42
C TYR A 343 -8.85 -12.06 -18.10
N VAL A 344 -8.84 -12.02 -19.42
CA VAL A 344 -8.01 -12.88 -20.28
C VAL A 344 -6.90 -12.02 -20.85
N SER A 345 -5.69 -12.55 -20.96
CA SER A 345 -4.60 -11.87 -21.66
C SER A 345 -3.92 -12.77 -22.67
N PHE A 346 -3.34 -12.16 -23.70
CA PHE A 346 -2.55 -12.82 -24.73
C PHE A 346 -1.19 -12.15 -24.76
N GLU A 347 -0.18 -12.90 -24.37
CA GLU A 347 1.20 -12.42 -24.26
C GLU A 347 2.05 -13.02 -25.38
N ALA A 348 2.92 -12.19 -25.97
CA ALA A 348 3.97 -12.61 -26.86
C ALA A 348 5.31 -12.03 -26.36
N GLY A 349 6.31 -12.88 -26.19
CA GLY A 349 7.63 -12.49 -25.72
C GLY A 349 8.73 -13.01 -26.64
N TYR A 350 9.78 -12.21 -26.83
CA TYR A 350 11.04 -12.65 -27.38
C TYR A 350 12.18 -12.17 -26.48
N GLN A 351 13.09 -13.08 -26.15
CA GLN A 351 14.16 -12.85 -25.20
C GLN A 351 15.46 -13.46 -25.73
N PHE A 352 16.54 -12.69 -25.64
CA PHE A 352 17.91 -13.14 -25.83
C PHE A 352 18.64 -12.97 -24.49
N ILE A 353 19.34 -14.02 -24.06
CA ILE A 353 20.20 -13.99 -22.88
C ILE A 353 21.56 -14.59 -23.21
N GLU A 354 22.60 -13.85 -22.86
CA GLU A 354 23.98 -14.31 -22.75
C GLU A 354 24.32 -14.41 -21.25
N TYR A 355 24.59 -15.61 -20.76
CA TYR A 355 24.76 -15.83 -19.33
C TYR A 355 26.21 -15.55 -18.89
N SER A 356 26.43 -14.46 -18.14
CA SER A 356 27.75 -13.90 -17.81
C SER A 356 28.85 -14.86 -17.32
N ASN A 357 28.48 -15.99 -16.71
CA ASN A 357 29.41 -16.96 -16.09
C ASN A 357 29.37 -18.34 -16.75
N THR A 358 28.77 -18.45 -17.94
CA THR A 358 28.70 -19.69 -18.72
C THR A 358 28.85 -19.38 -20.19
N SER A 359 29.22 -20.37 -20.98
CA SER A 359 29.30 -20.25 -22.44
C SER A 359 27.92 -20.36 -23.13
N ILE A 360 26.83 -20.25 -22.36
CA ILE A 360 25.48 -20.52 -22.83
C ILE A 360 24.84 -19.23 -23.33
N GLU A 361 24.35 -19.29 -24.57
CA GLU A 361 23.45 -18.30 -25.17
C GLU A 361 22.07 -18.92 -25.36
N SER A 362 21.02 -18.13 -25.14
CA SER A 362 19.63 -18.58 -25.26
C SER A 362 18.75 -17.57 -25.97
N GLU A 363 18.01 -18.04 -26.97
CA GLU A 363 16.93 -17.33 -27.64
C GLU A 363 15.59 -17.99 -27.34
N THR A 364 14.70 -17.27 -26.68
CA THR A 364 13.36 -17.76 -26.28
C THR A 364 12.26 -16.96 -26.99
N LEU A 365 11.37 -17.68 -27.67
CA LEU A 365 10.07 -17.17 -28.13
C LEU A 365 8.96 -17.76 -27.24
N SER A 366 8.14 -16.91 -26.65
CA SER A 366 6.98 -17.31 -25.86
C SER A 366 5.68 -16.74 -26.45
N LEU A 367 4.64 -17.57 -26.51
CA LEU A 367 3.26 -17.16 -26.82
C LEU A 367 2.34 -17.76 -25.76
N ALA A 368 1.66 -16.92 -24.99
CA ALA A 368 0.84 -17.39 -23.88
C ALA A 368 -0.57 -16.83 -23.92
N ALA A 369 -1.54 -17.64 -23.49
CA ALA A 369 -2.89 -17.19 -23.20
C ALA A 369 -3.16 -17.43 -21.71
N HIS A 370 -3.53 -16.37 -21.00
CA HIS A 370 -3.76 -16.37 -19.56
C HIS A 370 -5.22 -16.09 -19.22
N ARG A 371 -5.67 -16.64 -18.10
CA ARG A 371 -6.96 -16.38 -17.48
C ARG A 371 -6.73 -16.00 -16.03
N TYR A 372 -6.78 -14.70 -15.76
CA TYR A 372 -6.63 -14.14 -14.43
C TYR A 372 -7.99 -13.95 -13.76
N PHE A 373 -8.16 -14.50 -12.56
CA PHE A 373 -9.36 -14.28 -11.77
C PHE A 373 -9.04 -14.15 -10.27
N GLN A 374 -9.79 -13.27 -9.60
CA GLN A 374 -9.71 -13.05 -8.16
C GLN A 374 -11.12 -12.82 -7.62
N GLU A 375 -11.50 -13.63 -6.63
CA GLU A 375 -12.80 -13.51 -5.98
C GLU A 375 -12.92 -12.21 -5.16
N ASP A 376 -14.14 -11.70 -5.02
CA ASP A 376 -14.39 -10.53 -4.18
C ASP A 376 -14.08 -10.82 -2.71
N ASN A 377 -13.35 -9.90 -2.08
CA ASN A 377 -12.80 -10.02 -0.72
C ASN A 377 -11.76 -11.14 -0.52
N SER A 378 -11.32 -11.82 -1.59
CA SER A 378 -10.18 -12.74 -1.53
C SER A 378 -8.88 -12.01 -1.90
N PRO A 379 -7.79 -12.17 -1.12
CA PRO A 379 -6.47 -11.66 -1.48
C PRO A 379 -5.72 -12.58 -2.48
N TRP A 380 -6.31 -13.74 -2.82
CA TRP A 380 -5.70 -14.73 -3.71
C TRP A 380 -6.04 -14.44 -5.17
N GLN A 381 -5.01 -14.36 -6.00
CA GLN A 381 -5.07 -14.21 -7.44
C GLN A 381 -4.75 -15.54 -8.09
N HIS A 382 -5.58 -15.94 -9.04
CA HIS A 382 -5.43 -17.16 -9.79
C HIS A 382 -5.11 -16.83 -11.25
N ASP A 383 -4.15 -17.56 -11.83
CA ASP A 383 -3.78 -17.47 -13.23
C ASP A 383 -3.72 -18.88 -13.83
N GLY A 384 -4.64 -19.18 -14.74
CA GLY A 384 -4.55 -20.37 -15.59
C GLY A 384 -3.99 -20.01 -16.94
N SER A 385 -2.92 -20.67 -17.38
CA SER A 385 -2.23 -20.32 -18.62
C SER A 385 -2.02 -21.51 -19.55
N ILE A 386 -1.86 -21.23 -20.84
CA ILE A 386 -1.29 -22.16 -21.82
C ILE A 386 -0.19 -21.40 -22.55
N THR A 387 1.04 -21.88 -22.42
CA THR A 387 2.24 -21.23 -22.99
C THR A 387 2.86 -22.12 -24.06
N TYR A 388 3.04 -21.61 -25.26
CA TYR A 388 3.98 -22.17 -26.23
C TYR A 388 5.34 -21.51 -26.00
N LEU A 389 6.36 -22.31 -25.72
CA LEU A 389 7.74 -21.86 -25.50
C LEU A 389 8.63 -22.57 -26.50
N ARG A 390 9.41 -21.80 -27.26
CA ARG A 390 10.46 -22.31 -28.13
C ARG A 390 11.76 -21.66 -27.73
N GLU A 391 12.70 -22.46 -27.23
CA GLU A 391 14.03 -22.00 -26.86
C GLU A 391 15.06 -22.67 -27.75
N THR A 392 15.99 -21.87 -28.28
CA THR A 392 17.21 -22.38 -28.91
C THR A 392 18.37 -21.96 -28.04
N TYR A 393 19.18 -22.92 -27.61
CA TYR A 393 20.35 -22.65 -26.79
C TYR A 393 21.58 -23.33 -27.37
N ASP A 394 22.71 -22.65 -27.26
CA ASP A 394 24.03 -23.17 -27.58
C ASP A 394 24.74 -23.54 -26.27
N GLN A 395 25.28 -24.76 -26.23
CA GLN A 395 26.04 -25.29 -25.11
C GLN A 395 27.40 -25.86 -25.59
N GLY A 396 27.94 -25.29 -26.66
CA GLY A 396 29.36 -25.38 -26.97
C GLY A 396 29.85 -26.65 -27.68
N ASP A 397 29.30 -27.83 -27.35
CA ASP A 397 29.81 -29.12 -27.84
C ASP A 397 28.92 -29.80 -28.92
N THR A 398 27.74 -29.26 -29.23
CA THR A 398 26.82 -29.81 -30.26
C THR A 398 26.01 -28.74 -30.98
N ASP A 399 25.54 -29.05 -32.21
CA ASP A 399 24.60 -28.22 -32.98
C ASP A 399 23.53 -27.59 -32.07
N ASN A 400 23.18 -26.31 -32.29
CA ASN A 400 22.16 -25.58 -31.52
C ASN A 400 20.96 -26.48 -31.17
N THR A 401 20.68 -26.64 -29.88
CA THR A 401 19.53 -27.43 -29.44
C THR A 401 18.31 -26.52 -29.40
N THR A 402 17.30 -26.86 -30.20
CA THR A 402 15.99 -26.20 -30.15
C THR A 402 14.98 -27.12 -29.48
N THR A 403 14.32 -26.62 -28.44
CA THR A 403 13.22 -27.32 -27.77
C THR A 403 11.96 -26.47 -27.83
N SER A 404 10.86 -27.08 -28.27
CA SER A 404 9.51 -26.50 -28.30
C SER A 404 8.61 -27.21 -27.29
N LEU A 405 7.91 -26.45 -26.45
CA LEU A 405 7.02 -26.94 -25.41
C LEU A 405 5.66 -26.26 -25.49
N ILE A 406 4.59 -27.02 -25.23
CA ILE A 406 3.27 -26.48 -24.91
C ILE A 406 2.99 -26.80 -23.44
N LEU A 407 2.88 -25.74 -22.65
CA LEU A 407 2.85 -25.77 -21.20
C LEU A 407 1.53 -25.17 -20.68
N PRO A 408 0.47 -25.98 -20.51
CA PRO A 408 -0.59 -25.64 -19.57
C PRO A 408 0.01 -25.41 -18.17
N GLY A 409 -0.38 -24.31 -17.56
CA GLY A 409 0.10 -23.87 -16.26
C GLY A 409 -1.01 -23.35 -15.37
N TYR A 410 -0.75 -23.35 -14.07
CA TYR A 410 -1.61 -22.72 -13.08
C TYR A 410 -0.76 -22.09 -11.98
N SER A 411 -1.04 -20.82 -11.69
CA SER A 411 -0.42 -20.05 -10.61
C SER A 411 -1.47 -19.58 -9.62
N ILE A 412 -1.13 -19.65 -8.33
CA ILE A 412 -1.88 -19.01 -7.25
C ILE A 412 -0.92 -18.04 -6.56
N THR A 413 -1.29 -16.77 -6.51
CA THR A 413 -0.49 -15.70 -5.91
C THR A 413 -1.28 -15.00 -4.81
N TYR A 414 -0.61 -14.71 -3.69
CA TYR A 414 -1.10 -13.82 -2.64
C TYR A 414 -0.08 -12.72 -2.47
N ILE A 415 -0.54 -11.47 -2.55
CA ILE A 415 0.32 -10.32 -2.32
C ILE A 415 -0.42 -9.30 -1.46
N THR A 416 0.26 -8.86 -0.41
CA THR A 416 -0.17 -7.72 0.42
C THR A 416 1.06 -6.87 0.69
N LYS A 417 0.96 -5.56 0.47
CA LYS A 417 2.03 -4.60 0.74
C LYS A 417 1.45 -3.29 1.22
N ASP A 418 2.17 -2.63 2.12
CA ASP A 418 1.78 -1.34 2.68
C ASP A 418 2.21 -0.14 1.80
N ASN A 419 3.16 -0.35 0.89
CA ASN A 419 3.67 0.68 -0.01
C ASN A 419 4.28 0.05 -1.27
N ASP A 420 4.34 0.79 -2.38
CA ASP A 420 4.94 0.30 -3.63
C ASP A 420 6.46 0.48 -3.74
N LEU A 421 7.03 1.44 -3.01
CA LEU A 421 8.46 1.77 -3.09
C LEU A 421 9.25 1.26 -1.89
N ASN A 422 8.80 1.54 -0.67
CA ASN A 422 9.48 1.11 0.56
C ASN A 422 8.54 0.30 1.45
N ILE A 423 8.58 -1.01 1.27
CA ILE A 423 7.72 -1.96 1.96
C ILE A 423 8.24 -2.19 3.38
N ASN A 424 7.44 -1.80 4.38
CA ASN A 424 7.72 -2.09 5.79
C ASN A 424 6.97 -3.32 6.28
N ASN A 425 5.80 -3.60 5.70
CA ASN A 425 5.01 -4.78 5.97
C ASN A 425 4.48 -5.34 4.64
N GLY A 426 4.92 -6.55 4.33
CA GLY A 426 4.55 -7.21 3.09
C GLY A 426 4.50 -8.71 3.24
N ASN A 427 3.66 -9.33 2.43
CA ASN A 427 3.60 -10.77 2.25
C ASN A 427 3.45 -11.06 0.78
N TYR A 428 4.21 -12.01 0.29
CA TYR A 428 4.12 -12.54 -1.04
C TYR A 428 4.25 -14.05 -0.97
N PHE A 429 3.32 -14.77 -1.57
CA PHE A 429 3.37 -16.22 -1.71
C PHE A 429 2.91 -16.55 -3.13
N GLN A 430 3.67 -17.37 -3.85
CA GLN A 430 3.29 -17.86 -5.16
C GLN A 430 3.52 -19.36 -5.26
N PHE A 431 2.55 -20.08 -5.78
CA PHE A 431 2.71 -21.46 -6.24
C PHE A 431 2.42 -21.52 -7.73
N LEU A 432 3.37 -22.02 -8.52
CA LEU A 432 3.27 -22.23 -9.96
C LEU A 432 3.45 -23.71 -10.28
N ALA A 433 2.58 -24.27 -11.11
CA ALA A 433 2.75 -25.59 -11.69
C ALA A 433 2.53 -25.54 -13.21
N GLN A 434 3.41 -26.18 -13.96
CA GLN A 434 3.35 -26.30 -15.42
C GLN A 434 3.62 -27.74 -15.85
N ALA A 435 2.99 -28.18 -16.93
CA ALA A 435 3.22 -29.50 -17.49
C ALA A 435 3.27 -29.46 -19.01
N GLY A 436 4.16 -30.23 -19.63
CA GLY A 436 4.26 -30.44 -21.07
C GLY A 436 4.28 -31.93 -21.40
N ARG A 437 3.80 -32.29 -22.58
CA ARG A 437 3.71 -33.68 -23.03
C ARG A 437 4.12 -33.82 -24.49
N ASP A 438 5.00 -34.77 -24.75
CA ASP A 438 5.62 -35.01 -26.06
C ASP A 438 4.59 -35.21 -27.20
N ASN A 439 3.52 -35.95 -26.92
CA ASN A 439 2.46 -36.23 -27.90
C ASN A 439 1.40 -35.13 -28.02
N LEU A 440 1.57 -33.99 -27.33
CA LEU A 440 0.67 -32.83 -27.39
C LEU A 440 1.43 -31.57 -27.84
N GLY A 441 2.39 -31.73 -28.76
CA GLY A 441 3.13 -30.62 -29.39
C GLY A 441 4.31 -30.09 -28.58
N SER A 442 4.72 -30.78 -27.51
CA SER A 442 6.00 -30.55 -26.85
C SER A 442 7.05 -31.54 -27.38
N ASP A 443 8.33 -31.24 -27.25
CA ASP A 443 9.40 -32.19 -27.62
C ASP A 443 9.71 -33.19 -26.49
N ILE A 444 9.39 -32.83 -25.24
CA ILE A 444 9.59 -33.66 -24.05
C ILE A 444 8.36 -33.69 -23.14
N ASN A 445 8.32 -34.71 -22.28
CA ASN A 445 7.43 -34.73 -21.13
C ASN A 445 8.08 -33.95 -20.00
N ILE A 446 7.39 -32.97 -19.43
CA ILE A 446 7.90 -32.16 -18.34
C ILE A 446 6.79 -31.84 -17.34
N VAL A 447 7.12 -31.81 -16.06
CA VAL A 447 6.32 -31.20 -15.01
C VAL A 447 7.27 -30.33 -14.20
N LYS A 448 6.98 -29.03 -14.13
CA LYS A 448 7.71 -28.05 -13.33
C LYS A 448 6.79 -27.49 -12.26
N SER A 449 7.27 -27.42 -11.03
CA SER A 449 6.57 -26.77 -9.92
C SER A 449 7.52 -25.86 -9.17
N VAL A 450 7.05 -24.66 -8.83
CA VAL A 450 7.78 -23.64 -8.07
C VAL A 450 6.90 -23.13 -6.94
N LEU A 451 7.47 -23.00 -5.74
CA LEU A 451 6.86 -22.36 -4.59
C LEU A 451 7.80 -21.26 -4.11
N GLU A 452 7.33 -20.03 -4.11
CA GLU A 452 8.07 -18.86 -3.66
C GLU A 452 7.32 -18.16 -2.52
N GLY A 453 8.07 -17.64 -1.55
CA GLY A 453 7.49 -16.90 -0.44
C GLY A 453 8.43 -15.82 0.08
N MET A 454 7.86 -14.65 0.41
CA MET A 454 8.56 -13.56 1.05
C MET A 454 7.67 -12.85 2.07
N VAL A 455 8.23 -12.58 3.24
CA VAL A 455 7.55 -11.91 4.36
C VAL A 455 8.44 -10.81 4.89
N ILE A 456 7.91 -9.58 4.89
CA ILE A 456 8.57 -8.41 5.45
C ILE A 456 7.75 -7.92 6.64
N ARG A 457 8.41 -7.68 7.78
CA ARG A 457 7.80 -7.05 8.96
C ARG A 457 8.72 -5.99 9.54
N THR A 458 8.13 -4.88 9.97
CA THR A 458 8.84 -3.80 10.68
C THR A 458 8.20 -3.55 12.03
N PHE A 459 9.00 -3.56 13.09
CA PHE A 459 8.58 -3.33 14.47
C PHE A 459 9.12 -2.00 14.98
N SER A 460 8.26 -1.23 15.66
CA SER A 460 8.59 0.10 16.20
C SER A 460 9.21 1.06 15.17
N ASP A 461 8.84 0.92 13.89
CA ASP A 461 9.35 1.69 12.75
C ASP A 461 10.89 1.69 12.57
N VAL A 462 11.57 0.75 13.23
CA VAL A 462 13.04 0.71 13.35
C VAL A 462 13.61 -0.66 13.01
N HIS A 463 13.00 -1.73 13.49
CA HIS A 463 13.50 -3.11 13.36
C HIS A 463 12.79 -3.83 12.23
N ARG A 464 13.44 -4.02 11.09
CA ARG A 464 12.87 -4.69 9.93
C ARG A 464 13.46 -6.09 9.77
N VAL A 465 12.60 -7.08 9.56
CA VAL A 465 12.97 -8.45 9.25
C VAL A 465 12.35 -8.83 7.92
N SER A 466 13.14 -9.44 7.04
CA SER A 466 12.70 -10.00 5.77
C SER A 466 13.09 -11.48 5.71
N ILE A 467 12.15 -12.33 5.33
CA ILE A 467 12.35 -13.76 5.15
C ILE A 467 11.91 -14.10 3.74
N ARG A 468 12.78 -14.75 2.96
CA ARG A 468 12.50 -15.23 1.59
C ARG A 468 12.80 -16.72 1.49
N GLY A 469 12.06 -17.44 0.68
CA GLY A 469 12.42 -18.80 0.27
C GLY A 469 11.80 -19.20 -1.06
N GLU A 470 12.49 -20.11 -1.75
CA GLU A 470 12.07 -20.64 -3.04
C GLU A 470 12.34 -22.15 -3.08
N LEU A 471 11.36 -22.93 -3.53
CA LEU A 471 11.47 -24.37 -3.74
C LEU A 471 11.06 -24.69 -5.17
N GLY A 472 11.83 -25.53 -5.86
CA GLY A 472 11.60 -25.89 -7.25
C GLY A 472 11.81 -27.38 -7.49
N ALA A 473 10.99 -27.96 -8.36
CA ALA A 473 11.19 -29.33 -8.84
C ALA A 473 10.78 -29.48 -10.32
N ILE A 474 11.61 -30.18 -11.08
CA ILE A 474 11.36 -30.58 -12.47
C ILE A 474 11.41 -32.09 -12.55
N LYS A 475 10.36 -32.67 -13.14
CA LYS A 475 10.33 -34.07 -13.55
C LYS A 475 10.19 -34.13 -15.06
N THR A 476 11.10 -34.83 -15.73
CA THR A 476 11.09 -34.97 -17.18
C THR A 476 11.62 -36.35 -17.60
N ASN A 477 11.31 -36.76 -18.82
CA ASN A 477 11.89 -37.94 -19.46
C ASN A 477 13.29 -37.69 -20.03
N ASP A 478 13.64 -36.44 -20.36
CA ASP A 478 14.95 -36.06 -20.88
C ASP A 478 15.35 -34.67 -20.36
N PHE A 479 16.27 -34.63 -19.39
CA PHE A 479 16.71 -33.37 -18.81
C PHE A 479 17.65 -32.58 -19.72
N SER A 480 18.38 -33.26 -20.60
CA SER A 480 19.29 -32.60 -21.54
C SER A 480 18.53 -31.69 -22.51
N GLN A 481 17.30 -32.06 -22.84
CA GLN A 481 16.37 -31.30 -23.68
C GLN A 481 15.52 -30.30 -22.90
N VAL A 482 15.68 -30.16 -21.58
CA VAL A 482 14.96 -29.11 -20.84
C VAL A 482 15.59 -27.76 -21.19
N PRO A 483 14.80 -26.78 -21.67
CA PRO A 483 15.30 -25.44 -21.97
C PRO A 483 16.00 -24.79 -20.76
N THR A 484 17.08 -24.03 -20.99
CA THR A 484 17.89 -23.46 -19.91
C THR A 484 17.09 -22.46 -19.07
N SER A 485 16.15 -21.73 -19.69
CA SER A 485 15.21 -20.84 -18.98
C SER A 485 14.31 -21.56 -17.98
N LEU A 486 14.10 -22.87 -18.16
CA LEU A 486 13.25 -23.67 -17.28
C LEU A 486 14.03 -24.41 -16.19
N ARG A 487 15.35 -24.60 -16.32
CA ARG A 487 16.20 -25.26 -15.31
C ARG A 487 16.36 -24.39 -14.06
N PHE A 488 16.78 -24.98 -12.96
CA PHE A 488 17.02 -24.25 -11.72
C PHE A 488 18.49 -23.93 -11.49
N TYR A 489 18.73 -22.73 -11.00
CA TYR A 489 20.05 -22.21 -10.63
C TYR A 489 19.93 -21.45 -9.32
N ALA A 490 21.00 -21.46 -8.51
CA ALA A 490 21.10 -20.63 -7.32
C ALA A 490 22.37 -19.76 -7.37
N GLY A 491 22.45 -18.74 -6.51
CA GLY A 491 23.52 -17.74 -6.53
C GLY A 491 23.09 -16.40 -7.15
N GLY A 492 23.75 -15.31 -6.74
CA GLY A 492 23.40 -13.95 -7.12
C GLY A 492 22.46 -13.22 -6.14
N ASP A 493 21.98 -12.05 -6.57
CA ASP A 493 21.37 -11.04 -5.72
C ASP A 493 20.07 -11.49 -5.01
N GLN A 494 19.17 -12.17 -5.73
CA GLN A 494 17.87 -12.62 -5.22
C GLN A 494 17.84 -14.10 -4.79
N SER A 495 18.98 -14.80 -4.82
CA SER A 495 19.08 -16.21 -4.47
C SER A 495 19.93 -16.38 -3.21
N VAL A 496 21.20 -16.76 -3.38
CA VAL A 496 22.20 -16.93 -2.32
C VAL A 496 23.32 -15.92 -2.56
N ARG A 497 23.29 -14.78 -1.85
CA ARG A 497 24.33 -13.76 -1.95
C ARG A 497 25.67 -14.32 -1.46
N GLY A 498 26.79 -13.81 -1.96
CA GLY A 498 28.13 -14.35 -1.72
C GLY A 498 28.63 -15.21 -2.87
N PHE A 499 27.74 -15.63 -3.75
CA PHE A 499 28.02 -16.35 -4.99
C PHE A 499 27.59 -15.51 -6.19
N ASP A 500 28.26 -15.74 -7.30
CA ASP A 500 27.95 -15.14 -8.59
C ASP A 500 26.59 -15.62 -9.12
N TYR A 501 26.07 -14.92 -10.10
CA TYR A 501 24.79 -15.24 -10.72
C TYR A 501 24.82 -16.66 -11.30
N ARG A 502 23.86 -17.48 -10.86
CA ARG A 502 23.66 -18.89 -11.27
C ARG A 502 24.84 -19.84 -11.00
N GLU A 503 25.80 -19.44 -10.18
CA GLU A 503 27.02 -20.23 -9.87
C GLU A 503 26.69 -21.57 -9.19
N ILE A 504 25.63 -21.64 -8.36
CA ILE A 504 25.28 -22.83 -7.60
C ILE A 504 24.32 -23.69 -8.45
N SER A 505 24.88 -24.63 -9.22
CA SER A 505 24.15 -25.69 -9.91
C SER A 505 25.04 -26.89 -10.22
N PRO A 506 24.50 -28.01 -10.74
CA PRO A 506 25.32 -29.02 -11.41
C PRO A 506 26.14 -28.39 -12.54
N THR A 507 27.32 -28.94 -12.78
CA THR A 507 28.22 -28.52 -13.86
C THR A 507 28.52 -29.66 -14.83
N ASP A 508 28.92 -29.32 -16.05
CA ASP A 508 29.41 -30.28 -17.05
C ASP A 508 30.56 -29.66 -17.84
N ASP A 509 31.39 -30.51 -18.44
CA ASP A 509 32.47 -30.06 -19.32
C ASP A 509 31.88 -29.76 -20.71
N VAL A 510 32.00 -28.52 -21.17
CA VAL A 510 31.50 -28.01 -22.45
C VAL A 510 32.62 -27.35 -23.24
N ILE A 511 32.48 -27.19 -24.55
CA ILE A 511 33.47 -26.47 -25.37
C ILE A 511 33.03 -25.01 -25.47
N ASP A 512 33.86 -24.07 -25.03
CA ASP A 512 33.59 -22.64 -25.20
C ASP A 512 33.49 -22.31 -26.70
N PRO A 513 32.37 -21.74 -27.20
CA PRO A 513 32.14 -21.49 -28.61
C PRO A 513 33.01 -20.35 -29.16
N GLU A 514 33.52 -19.45 -28.30
CA GLU A 514 34.42 -18.37 -28.69
C GLU A 514 35.88 -18.85 -28.76
N THR A 515 36.31 -19.65 -27.79
CA THR A 515 37.73 -20.05 -27.65
C THR A 515 38.04 -21.44 -28.19
N GLY A 516 37.06 -22.33 -28.24
CA GLY A 516 37.21 -23.74 -28.61
C GLY A 516 37.85 -24.62 -27.52
N ASP A 517 38.05 -24.09 -26.31
CA ASP A 517 38.62 -24.81 -25.17
C ASP A 517 37.52 -25.53 -24.35
N THR A 518 37.86 -26.65 -23.72
CA THR A 518 36.94 -27.31 -22.78
C THR A 518 36.90 -26.55 -21.45
N VAL A 519 35.72 -26.07 -21.07
CA VAL A 519 35.42 -25.35 -19.83
C VAL A 519 34.34 -26.08 -19.03
N THR A 520 34.35 -25.95 -17.72
CA THR A 520 33.32 -26.55 -16.85
C THR A 520 32.22 -25.52 -16.59
N ASP A 521 31.03 -25.71 -17.16
CA ASP A 521 29.93 -24.74 -17.10
C ASP A 521 28.76 -25.21 -16.23
N ALA A 522 28.04 -24.24 -15.67
CA ALA A 522 26.81 -24.44 -14.90
C ALA A 522 25.64 -24.82 -15.80
N ILE A 523 25.15 -26.07 -15.70
CA ILE A 523 24.12 -26.62 -16.61
C ILE A 523 22.70 -26.57 -16.03
N GLY A 524 22.54 -26.16 -14.76
CA GLY A 524 21.25 -26.11 -14.07
C GLY A 524 20.80 -27.46 -13.50
N GLY A 525 19.97 -27.40 -12.46
CA GLY A 525 19.47 -28.56 -11.72
C GLY A 525 17.97 -28.83 -11.88
N LYS A 526 17.55 -30.04 -11.50
CA LYS A 526 16.13 -30.45 -11.41
C LYS A 526 15.42 -29.92 -10.17
N TYR A 527 16.15 -29.68 -9.09
CA TYR A 527 15.60 -29.25 -7.81
C TYR A 527 16.26 -27.94 -7.37
N LEU A 528 15.47 -27.08 -6.73
CA LEU A 528 15.92 -25.84 -6.12
C LEU A 528 15.43 -25.79 -4.68
N ALA A 529 16.30 -25.35 -3.79
CA ALA A 529 15.90 -24.88 -2.47
C ALA A 529 16.75 -23.68 -2.09
N THR A 530 16.13 -22.54 -1.82
CA THR A 530 16.79 -21.35 -1.31
C THR A 530 16.01 -20.78 -0.13
N ALA A 531 16.73 -20.18 0.82
CA ALA A 531 16.18 -19.50 1.97
C ALA A 531 17.08 -18.33 2.35
N SER A 532 16.47 -17.23 2.76
CA SER A 532 17.18 -16.02 3.20
C SER A 532 16.47 -15.41 4.40
N VAL A 533 17.26 -14.98 5.38
CA VAL A 533 16.79 -14.16 6.50
C VAL A 533 17.66 -12.92 6.57
N GLU A 534 17.01 -11.76 6.51
CA GLU A 534 17.65 -10.46 6.64
C GLU A 534 17.04 -9.67 7.79
N TYR A 535 17.92 -9.06 8.59
CA TYR A 535 17.56 -8.09 9.61
C TYR A 535 18.16 -6.73 9.26
N ALA A 536 17.33 -5.70 9.21
CA ALA A 536 17.73 -4.33 8.93
C ALA A 536 17.28 -3.38 10.07
N TYR A 537 18.21 -2.57 10.56
CA TYR A 537 18.01 -1.61 11.64
C TYR A 537 18.09 -0.18 11.10
N ARG A 538 17.05 0.63 11.34
CA ARG A 538 17.02 2.04 10.92
C ARG A 538 17.90 2.90 11.81
N ILE A 539 19.06 3.29 11.30
CA ILE A 539 20.03 4.15 12.01
C ILE A 539 19.75 5.64 11.84
N ALA A 540 19.06 6.02 10.76
CA ALA A 540 18.62 7.38 10.48
C ALA A 540 17.35 7.35 9.62
N GLN A 541 16.72 8.49 9.42
CA GLN A 541 15.42 8.57 8.72
C GLN A 541 15.42 7.84 7.37
N ASN A 542 16.50 7.94 6.58
CA ASN A 542 16.58 7.33 5.24
C ASN A 542 17.68 6.26 5.13
N TRP A 543 18.17 5.73 6.25
CA TRP A 543 19.28 4.77 6.27
C TRP A 543 19.01 3.59 7.18
N ARG A 544 19.27 2.38 6.66
CA ARG A 544 19.29 1.14 7.43
C ARG A 544 20.67 0.49 7.30
N ILE A 545 21.11 -0.16 8.37
CA ILE A 545 22.17 -1.17 8.30
C ILE A 545 21.52 -2.54 8.31
N ALA A 546 22.05 -3.49 7.55
CA ALA A 546 21.47 -4.81 7.41
C ALA A 546 22.51 -5.90 7.64
N ALA A 547 22.07 -7.03 8.16
CA ALA A 547 22.82 -8.28 8.21
C ALA A 547 21.89 -9.40 7.76
N PHE A 548 22.43 -10.37 7.04
CA PHE A 548 21.65 -11.48 6.52
C PHE A 548 22.44 -12.78 6.55
N THR A 549 21.70 -13.88 6.40
CA THR A 549 22.22 -15.18 6.04
C THR A 549 21.34 -15.79 4.96
N ASP A 550 21.98 -16.34 3.94
CA ASP A 550 21.30 -17.07 2.88
C ASP A 550 21.79 -18.52 2.89
N ALA A 551 20.95 -19.43 2.41
CA ALA A 551 21.32 -20.81 2.20
C ALA A 551 20.56 -21.36 1.00
N GLY A 552 21.21 -22.17 0.18
CA GLY A 552 20.54 -22.75 -0.97
C GLY A 552 21.37 -23.75 -1.77
N THR A 553 20.69 -24.43 -2.67
CA THR A 553 21.28 -25.36 -3.64
C THR A 553 20.38 -25.49 -4.85
N ALA A 554 20.99 -25.68 -6.03
CA ALA A 554 20.31 -26.25 -7.19
C ALA A 554 21.02 -27.56 -7.55
N THR A 555 20.26 -28.64 -7.72
CA THR A 555 20.83 -30.00 -7.81
C THR A 555 19.97 -30.97 -8.59
N ASN A 556 20.57 -32.08 -9.02
CA ASN A 556 19.88 -33.25 -9.56
C ASN A 556 19.62 -34.33 -8.51
N ASP A 557 20.26 -34.23 -7.34
CA ASP A 557 20.21 -35.21 -6.24
C ASP A 557 19.77 -34.56 -4.92
N LEU A 558 18.83 -35.17 -4.21
CA LEU A 558 18.26 -34.59 -2.98
C LEU A 558 19.21 -34.64 -1.78
N ASP A 559 20.28 -35.43 -1.84
CA ASP A 559 21.27 -35.59 -0.77
C ASP A 559 22.44 -34.58 -0.87
N THR A 560 22.34 -33.58 -1.76
CA THR A 560 23.38 -32.56 -1.96
C THR A 560 23.56 -31.66 -0.73
N THR A 561 24.83 -31.32 -0.44
CA THR A 561 25.17 -30.40 0.66
C THR A 561 24.71 -28.99 0.33
N LEU A 562 24.06 -28.33 1.30
CA LEU A 562 23.58 -26.96 1.16
C LEU A 562 24.74 -25.97 1.20
N THR A 563 24.75 -25.03 0.27
CA THR A 563 25.65 -23.87 0.29
C THR A 563 25.04 -22.78 1.16
N TYR A 564 25.85 -22.05 1.92
CA TYR A 564 25.36 -20.95 2.77
C TYR A 564 26.24 -19.72 2.68
N SER A 565 25.68 -18.59 3.08
CA SER A 565 26.38 -17.32 3.14
C SER A 565 25.95 -16.49 4.32
N VAL A 566 26.83 -15.55 4.67
CA VAL A 566 26.51 -14.47 5.60
C VAL A 566 27.01 -13.17 5.03
N GLY A 567 26.30 -12.09 5.31
CA GLY A 567 26.70 -10.78 4.83
C GLY A 567 26.14 -9.64 5.66
N SER A 568 26.66 -8.46 5.35
CA SER A 568 26.18 -7.21 5.93
C SER A 568 26.10 -6.15 4.84
N GLY A 569 25.24 -5.17 5.05
CA GLY A 569 24.95 -4.16 4.06
C GLY A 569 24.32 -2.91 4.64
N PHE A 570 23.97 -1.99 3.76
CA PHE A 570 23.20 -0.81 4.10
C PHE A 570 22.12 -0.58 3.05
N HIS A 571 21.02 0.03 3.50
CA HIS A 571 19.94 0.48 2.63
C HIS A 571 19.87 1.98 2.69
N TRP A 572 19.86 2.61 1.51
CA TRP A 572 19.50 4.02 1.36
C TRP A 572 18.07 4.11 0.81
N LEU A 573 17.17 4.67 1.60
CA LEU A 573 15.78 4.89 1.23
C LEU A 573 15.71 6.18 0.40
N SER A 574 15.88 6.05 -0.90
CA SER A 574 15.79 7.20 -1.81
C SER A 574 14.33 7.52 -2.15
N PRO A 575 14.01 8.74 -2.63
CA PRO A 575 12.67 9.09 -3.07
C PRO A 575 12.13 8.24 -4.23
N ILE A 576 13.01 7.55 -4.97
CA ILE A 576 12.67 6.75 -6.15
C ILE A 576 12.75 5.24 -5.89
N GLY A 577 12.97 4.82 -4.63
CA GLY A 577 13.10 3.42 -4.24
C GLY A 577 14.35 3.13 -3.40
N PRO A 578 14.42 1.98 -2.71
CA PRO A 578 15.55 1.63 -1.88
C PRO A 578 16.77 1.21 -2.73
N VAL A 579 17.94 1.68 -2.33
CA VAL A 579 19.24 1.21 -2.81
C VAL A 579 19.83 0.32 -1.75
N ARG A 580 20.13 -0.94 -2.07
CA ARG A 580 20.66 -1.92 -1.13
C ARG A 580 22.04 -2.36 -1.58
N VAL A 581 23.02 -2.25 -0.69
CA VAL A 581 24.40 -2.65 -0.97
C VAL A 581 24.83 -3.64 0.09
N TYR A 582 25.38 -4.77 -0.31
CA TYR A 582 25.84 -5.81 0.60
C TYR A 582 27.25 -6.28 0.25
N VAL A 583 28.00 -6.67 1.27
CA VAL A 583 29.19 -7.51 1.13
C VAL A 583 28.87 -8.85 1.76
N ALA A 584 29.07 -9.91 0.98
CA ALA A 584 28.64 -11.26 1.32
C ALA A 584 29.83 -12.22 1.21
N ARG A 585 29.86 -13.21 2.11
CA ARG A 585 30.82 -14.31 2.06
C ARG A 585 30.09 -15.62 1.89
N GLY A 586 30.37 -16.31 0.79
CA GLY A 586 29.87 -17.63 0.47
C GLY A 586 30.72 -18.75 1.09
N PHE A 587 30.06 -19.85 1.44
CA PHE A 587 30.68 -21.09 1.92
C PHE A 587 30.06 -22.26 1.16
N ALA A 588 30.82 -22.80 0.21
CA ALA A 588 30.54 -24.03 -0.51
C ALA A 588 31.45 -25.16 0.02
N PRO A 589 31.17 -26.45 -0.28
CA PRO A 589 31.97 -27.58 0.22
C PRO A 589 33.48 -27.44 -0.01
N ASP A 590 33.88 -26.89 -1.17
CA ASP A 590 35.28 -26.78 -1.58
C ASP A 590 35.79 -25.34 -1.75
N GLU A 591 34.93 -24.34 -1.54
CA GLU A 591 35.26 -22.95 -1.85
C GLU A 591 34.67 -21.93 -0.87
N LYS A 592 35.37 -20.79 -0.77
CA LYS A 592 34.88 -19.58 -0.08
C LYS A 592 35.03 -18.38 -1.00
N THR A 593 33.91 -17.78 -1.33
CA THR A 593 33.81 -16.64 -2.24
C THR A 593 33.43 -15.36 -1.48
N TRP A 594 33.81 -14.21 -2.03
CA TRP A 594 33.37 -12.91 -1.56
C TRP A 594 32.75 -12.17 -2.73
N GLN A 595 31.54 -11.63 -2.51
CA GLN A 595 30.82 -10.89 -3.54
C GLN A 595 30.27 -9.58 -2.97
N LEU A 596 30.27 -8.56 -3.82
CA LEU A 596 29.54 -7.32 -3.60
C LEU A 596 28.18 -7.47 -4.29
N HIS A 597 27.11 -7.08 -3.62
CA HIS A 597 25.77 -7.05 -4.21
C HIS A 597 25.21 -5.63 -4.19
N LEU A 598 24.59 -5.23 -5.30
CA LEU A 598 23.91 -3.94 -5.43
C LEU A 598 22.51 -4.18 -5.98
N MET A 599 21.48 -3.69 -5.31
CA MET A 599 20.10 -3.80 -5.79
C MET A 599 19.41 -2.44 -5.71
N LEU A 600 18.80 -2.02 -6.82
CA LEU A 600 17.96 -0.82 -6.88
C LEU A 600 16.51 -1.19 -7.19
N GLY A 601 15.58 -0.72 -6.36
CA GLY A 601 14.15 -0.91 -6.54
C GLY A 601 13.49 -1.71 -5.41
N PRO A 602 12.15 -1.84 -5.45
CA PRO A 602 11.38 -2.49 -4.40
C PRO A 602 11.73 -3.96 -4.22
N GLU A 603 11.32 -4.51 -3.08
CA GLU A 603 11.56 -5.91 -2.71
C GLU A 603 10.44 -6.87 -3.15
N LEU A 604 9.21 -6.37 -3.33
CA LEU A 604 8.02 -7.10 -3.76
C LEU A 604 7.27 -6.36 -4.86
#